data_AF-A0A6I3HH78-F1
#
_entry.id   AF-A0A6I3HH78-F1
#
_cell.length_a   1.000
_cell.length_b   1.000
_cell.length_c   1.000
_cell.angle_alpha   90.00
_cell.angle_beta   90.00
_cell.angle_gamma   90.00
#
_symmetry.space_group_name_H-M   'P 1'
#
loop_
_entity.id
_entity.type
_entity.pdbx_description
1 polymer ?
#
loop_
_entity_poly.entity_id
_entity_poly.type
_entity_poly.pdbx_seq_one_letter_code
_entity_poly.pdbx_strand_id
1 'polypeptide(L)'
;AEFSDTWADDARWLIPGDGIIEGRASISATFEKIRPTYRQCVQEVLNGTISYVDGDNASARWQIRELQWRDDGTVSEFIGVYHDVMARDLDGVLRFTQRDFELIYSGPIDGSGKLRSPRSL
;
A
#
# COMPACT_ATOMS: atom_id res chain seq x y z
N ALA A 1 -7.25 -4.09 11.93
CA ALA A 1 -7.07 -2.97 12.88
C ALA A 1 -5.89 -2.11 12.43
N GLU A 2 -4.63 -2.54 12.59
CA GLU A 2 -3.47 -1.68 12.31
C GLU A 2 -3.42 -1.05 10.91
N PHE A 3 -3.77 -1.79 9.85
CA PHE A 3 -3.85 -1.21 8.49
C PHE A 3 -4.94 -0.13 8.38
N SER A 4 -6.15 -0.42 8.88
CA SER A 4 -7.29 0.50 8.84
C SER A 4 -6.99 1.79 9.58
N ASP A 5 -6.25 1.72 10.68
CA ASP A 5 -5.94 2.88 11.54
C ASP A 5 -4.99 3.88 10.86
N THR A 6 -4.36 3.51 9.74
CA THR A 6 -3.50 4.40 8.95
C THR A 6 -4.27 5.37 8.04
N TRP A 7 -5.58 5.17 7.85
CA TRP A 7 -6.41 5.95 6.92
C TRP A 7 -7.32 6.90 7.67
N ALA A 8 -7.60 8.11 7.18
CA ALA A 8 -8.69 8.95 7.65
C ALA A 8 -10.06 8.31 7.34
N ASP A 9 -11.12 8.70 8.06
CA ASP A 9 -12.45 8.09 7.88
C ASP A 9 -13.00 8.23 6.46
N ASP A 10 -12.79 9.40 5.84
CA ASP A 10 -13.21 9.77 4.49
C ASP A 10 -12.11 9.61 3.42
N ALA A 11 -11.06 8.83 3.73
CA ALA A 11 -9.92 8.69 2.84
C ALA A 11 -10.25 8.00 1.51
N ARG A 12 -9.38 8.18 0.51
CA ARG A 12 -9.45 7.45 -0.75
C ARG A 12 -8.19 6.65 -1.06
N TRP A 13 -8.35 5.52 -1.74
CA TRP A 13 -7.26 4.69 -2.23
C TRP A 13 -7.46 4.37 -3.71
N LEU A 14 -6.55 4.83 -4.57
CA LEU A 14 -6.52 4.45 -5.98
C LEU A 14 -5.62 3.23 -6.17
N ILE A 15 -6.21 2.14 -6.67
CA ILE A 15 -5.51 0.92 -7.10
C ILE A 15 -5.59 0.85 -8.64
N PRO A 16 -4.45 0.81 -9.35
CA PRO A 16 -4.42 0.58 -10.79
C PRO A 16 -5.20 -0.68 -11.18
N GLY A 17 -6.16 -0.53 -12.10
CA GLY A 17 -7.03 -1.63 -12.57
C GLY A 17 -8.36 -1.74 -11.82
N ASP A 18 -8.39 -1.48 -10.52
CA ASP A 18 -9.60 -1.60 -9.69
C ASP A 18 -10.34 -0.26 -9.49
N GLY A 19 -9.63 0.87 -9.64
CA GLY A 19 -10.19 2.20 -9.50
C GLY A 19 -10.02 2.80 -8.10
N ILE A 20 -10.88 3.77 -7.75
CA ILE A 20 -10.83 4.50 -6.47
C ILE A 20 -11.78 3.83 -5.48
N ILE A 21 -11.27 3.56 -4.28
CA ILE A 21 -12.02 3.07 -3.13
C ILE A 21 -12.13 4.19 -2.11
N GLU A 22 -13.35 4.51 -1.68
CA GLU A 22 -13.62 5.62 -0.77
C GLU A 22 -14.08 5.12 0.61
N GLY A 23 -13.54 5.76 1.65
CA GLY A 23 -13.82 5.52 3.06
C GLY A 23 -12.95 4.43 3.69
N ARG A 24 -12.50 4.69 4.93
CA ARG A 24 -11.67 3.77 5.74
C ARG A 24 -12.24 2.35 5.78
N ALA A 25 -13.55 2.22 5.97
CA ALA A 25 -14.23 0.92 6.07
C ALA A 25 -14.13 0.13 4.76
N SER A 26 -14.38 0.76 3.61
CA SER A 26 -14.27 0.14 2.29
C SER A 26 -12.82 -0.25 1.98
N ILE A 27 -11.87 0.63 2.32
CA ILE A 27 -10.43 0.38 2.15
C ILE A 27 -9.99 -0.83 2.97
N SER A 28 -10.38 -0.90 4.25
CA SER A 28 -10.08 -2.05 5.10
C SER A 28 -10.69 -3.34 4.56
N ALA A 29 -11.97 -3.30 4.14
CA ALA A 29 -12.64 -4.47 3.60
C ALA A 29 -12.01 -4.96 2.28
N THR A 30 -11.54 -4.04 1.43
CA THR A 30 -10.81 -4.39 0.21
C THR A 30 -9.45 -5.01 0.54
N PHE A 31 -8.69 -4.43 1.47
CA PHE A 31 -7.42 -5.00 1.90
C PHE A 31 -7.59 -6.41 2.51
N GLU A 32 -8.62 -6.63 3.34
CA GLU A 32 -8.95 -7.92 3.93
C GLU A 32 -9.30 -8.99 2.88
N LYS A 33 -9.89 -8.59 1.74
CA LYS A 33 -10.16 -9.49 0.61
C LYS A 33 -8.91 -9.80 -0.21
N ILE A 34 -8.05 -8.80 -0.42
CA ILE A 34 -6.85 -8.92 -1.28
C ILE A 34 -5.73 -9.67 -0.54
N ARG A 35 -5.49 -9.36 0.73
CA ARG A 35 -4.35 -9.87 1.50
C ARG A 35 -4.23 -11.40 1.53
N PRO A 36 -5.32 -12.18 1.67
CA PRO A 36 -5.25 -13.64 1.69
C PRO A 36 -4.79 -14.24 0.36
N THR A 37 -4.95 -13.55 -0.78
CA THR A 37 -4.55 -14.07 -2.10
C THR A 37 -3.03 -14.17 -2.29
N TYR A 38 -2.27 -13.62 -1.34
CA TYR A 38 -0.81 -13.65 -1.32
C TYR A 38 -0.30 -14.62 -0.26
N ARG A 39 0.35 -15.69 -0.73
CA ARG A 39 1.23 -16.55 0.10
C ARG A 39 2.31 -15.73 0.77
N GLN A 40 2.88 -14.77 0.02
CA GLN A 40 3.79 -13.76 0.52
C GLN A 40 3.70 -12.52 -0.37
N CYS A 41 3.67 -11.36 0.26
CA CYS A 41 3.92 -10.09 -0.39
C CYS A 41 5.01 -9.36 0.40
N VAL A 42 6.01 -8.82 -0.29
CA VAL A 42 7.05 -7.98 0.31
C VAL A 42 7.00 -6.64 -0.40
N GLN A 43 6.63 -5.60 0.33
CA GLN A 43 6.66 -4.23 -0.16
C GLN A 43 7.96 -3.56 0.32
N GLU A 44 8.87 -3.34 -0.62
CA GLU A 44 10.10 -2.58 -0.41
C GLU A 44 9.79 -1.09 -0.57
N VAL A 45 9.92 -0.34 0.51
CA VAL A 45 9.84 1.13 0.49
C VAL A 45 11.23 1.67 0.19
N LEU A 46 11.40 2.22 -1.01
CA LEU A 46 12.65 2.77 -1.49
C LEU A 46 12.74 4.26 -1.10
N ASN A 47 13.55 5.02 -1.83
CA ASN A 47 13.67 6.46 -1.62
C ASN A 47 12.31 7.18 -1.74
N GLY A 48 12.09 8.08 -0.81
CA GLY A 48 10.89 8.90 -0.74
C GLY A 48 11.16 10.30 -0.23
N THR A 49 10.15 11.14 -0.37
CA THR A 49 10.16 12.54 0.04
C THR A 49 8.87 12.84 0.77
N ILE A 50 8.95 13.60 1.86
CA ILE A 50 7.81 14.16 2.57
C ILE A 50 7.88 15.68 2.50
N SER A 51 6.74 16.32 2.30
CA SER A 51 6.59 17.77 2.31
C SER A 51 5.42 18.12 3.21
N TYR A 52 5.70 18.83 4.30
CA TYR A 52 4.70 19.38 5.18
C TYR A 52 4.16 20.68 4.58
N VAL A 53 2.84 20.74 4.42
CA VAL A 53 2.14 21.96 3.99
C VAL A 53 1.99 22.89 5.19
N ASP A 54 1.66 22.31 6.35
CA ASP A 54 1.61 22.95 7.65
C ASP A 54 1.86 21.90 8.76
N GLY A 55 1.50 22.20 10.01
CA GLY A 55 1.70 21.28 11.14
C GLY A 55 0.80 20.03 11.14
N ASP A 56 -0.28 20.07 10.37
CA ASP A 56 -1.32 19.06 10.34
C ASP A 56 -1.42 18.37 8.97
N ASN A 57 -0.97 18.99 7.89
CA ASN A 57 -1.11 18.48 6.53
C ASN A 57 0.25 18.16 5.91
N ALA A 58 0.36 16.99 5.29
CA ALA A 58 1.56 16.56 4.59
C ALA A 58 1.24 15.85 3.27
N SER A 59 2.21 15.88 2.37
CA SER A 59 2.23 15.05 1.17
C SER A 59 3.51 14.22 1.15
N ALA A 60 3.45 13.02 0.61
CA ALA A 60 4.63 12.19 0.44
C ALA A 60 4.63 11.48 -0.90
N ARG A 61 5.84 11.15 -1.35
CA ARG A 61 6.09 10.27 -2.48
C ARG A 61 7.02 9.16 -2.04
N TRP A 62 6.67 7.93 -2.39
CA TRP A 62 7.49 6.76 -2.10
C TRP A 62 7.65 5.94 -3.37
N GLN A 63 8.89 5.71 -3.80
CA GLN A 63 9.15 4.67 -4.78
C GLN A 63 9.00 3.31 -4.09
N ILE A 64 8.27 2.41 -4.74
CA ILE A 64 7.96 1.10 -4.19
C ILE A 64 8.37 0.03 -5.19
N ARG A 65 8.91 -1.05 -4.65
CA ARG A 65 8.97 -2.33 -5.34
C ARG A 65 8.20 -3.36 -4.52
N GLU A 66 7.29 -4.09 -5.15
CA GLU A 66 6.55 -5.15 -4.48
C GLU A 66 6.86 -6.49 -5.12
N LEU A 67 7.20 -7.47 -4.30
CA LEU A 67 7.43 -8.86 -4.68
C LEU A 67 6.23 -9.70 -4.24
N GLN A 68 5.64 -10.42 -5.18
CA GLN A 68 4.35 -11.07 -4.99
C GLN A 68 4.46 -12.57 -5.29
N TRP A 69 4.16 -13.38 -4.29
CA TRP A 69 3.88 -14.81 -4.43
C TRP A 69 2.40 -15.03 -4.16
N ARG A 70 1.62 -15.29 -5.20
CA ARG A 70 0.17 -15.51 -5.12
C ARG A 70 -0.17 -16.97 -4.85
N ASP A 71 -1.38 -17.20 -4.34
CA ASP A 71 -1.92 -18.54 -4.06
C ASP A 71 -2.10 -19.39 -5.31
N ASP A 72 -2.32 -18.77 -6.47
CA ASP A 72 -2.45 -19.44 -7.77
C ASP A 72 -1.10 -19.89 -8.36
N GLY A 73 0.01 -19.63 -7.66
CA GLY A 73 1.38 -19.95 -8.10
C GLY A 73 2.07 -18.85 -8.89
N THR A 74 1.39 -17.75 -9.20
CA THR A 74 1.99 -16.59 -9.88
C THR A 74 3.06 -15.97 -9.01
N VAL A 75 4.24 -15.73 -9.60
CA VAL A 75 5.32 -14.96 -9.00
C VAL A 75 5.61 -13.76 -9.87
N SER A 76 5.43 -12.57 -9.31
CA SER A 76 5.56 -11.32 -10.04
C SER A 76 6.18 -10.23 -9.18
N GLU A 77 6.59 -9.16 -9.83
CA GLU A 77 6.87 -7.89 -9.18
C GLU A 77 6.05 -6.77 -9.80
N PHE A 78 5.87 -5.71 -9.03
CA PHE A 78 5.61 -4.40 -9.59
C PHE A 78 6.58 -3.36 -9.06
N ILE A 79 6.77 -2.30 -9.84
CA ILE A 79 7.46 -1.08 -9.43
C ILE A 79 6.49 0.07 -9.66
N GLY A 80 6.42 0.99 -8.72
CA GLY A 80 5.55 2.15 -8.83
C GLY A 80 5.89 3.23 -7.82
N VAL A 81 5.01 4.22 -7.75
CA VAL A 81 5.13 5.36 -6.84
C VAL A 81 3.81 5.52 -6.08
N TYR A 82 3.87 5.56 -4.76
CA TYR A 82 2.76 6.11 -3.99
C TYR A 82 2.82 7.63 -3.99
N HIS A 83 1.68 8.25 -4.31
CA HIS A 83 1.43 9.67 -4.07
C HIS A 83 0.45 9.78 -2.91
N ASP A 84 0.97 10.12 -1.74
CA ASP A 84 0.23 10.16 -0.49
C ASP A 84 -0.12 11.60 -0.12
N VAL A 85 -1.35 11.81 0.37
CA VAL A 85 -1.77 13.00 1.11
C VAL A 85 -2.21 12.54 2.47
N MET A 86 -1.79 13.28 3.50
CA MET A 86 -2.05 12.94 4.89
C MET A 86 -2.48 14.18 5.66
N ALA A 87 -3.37 13.97 6.62
CA ALA A 87 -3.80 14.98 7.58
C ALA A 87 -3.74 14.42 8.99
N ARG A 88 -3.43 15.27 9.96
CA ARG A 88 -3.47 14.95 11.38
C ARG A 88 -4.93 14.91 11.81
N ASP A 89 -5.33 13.78 12.34
CA ASP A 89 -6.68 13.57 12.84
C ASP A 89 -6.83 14.18 14.25
N LEU A 90 -8.05 14.16 14.81
CA LEU A 90 -8.38 14.76 16.10
C LEU A 90 -7.60 14.16 17.28
N ASP A 91 -7.13 12.92 17.16
CA ASP A 91 -6.29 12.25 18.16
C ASP A 91 -4.79 12.56 17.99
N GLY A 92 -4.43 13.43 17.05
CA GLY A 92 -3.06 13.86 16.79
C GLY A 92 -2.27 12.92 15.88
N VAL A 93 -2.86 11.84 15.38
CA VAL A 93 -2.19 10.88 14.49
C VAL A 93 -2.27 11.36 13.04
N LEU A 94 -1.15 11.32 12.33
CA LEU A 94 -1.10 11.60 10.89
C LEU A 94 -1.61 10.38 10.12
N ARG A 95 -2.68 10.54 9.35
CA ARG A 95 -3.33 9.46 8.59
C ARG A 95 -3.44 9.80 7.11
N PHE A 96 -3.47 8.78 6.25
CA PHE A 96 -3.72 8.95 4.81
C PHE A 96 -5.14 9.45 4.58
N THR A 97 -5.28 10.62 3.95
CA THR A 97 -6.55 11.07 3.35
C THR A 97 -6.63 10.64 1.88
N GLN A 98 -5.48 10.45 1.25
CA GLN A 98 -5.36 9.92 -0.10
C GLN A 98 -4.09 9.08 -0.22
N ARG A 99 -4.19 7.96 -0.92
CA ARG A 99 -3.05 7.22 -1.45
C ARG A 99 -3.35 6.78 -2.85
N ASP A 100 -2.57 7.26 -3.80
CA ASP A 100 -2.68 6.86 -5.19
C ASP A 100 -1.44 6.08 -5.59
N PHE A 101 -1.63 4.85 -6.06
CA PHE A 101 -0.52 4.06 -6.59
C PHE A 101 -0.38 4.28 -8.10
N GLU A 102 0.76 4.84 -8.52
CA GLU A 102 1.14 4.94 -9.92
C GLU A 102 1.98 3.71 -10.31
N LEU A 103 1.40 2.82 -11.11
CA LEU A 103 2.10 1.64 -11.61
C LEU A 103 3.03 2.02 -12.76
N ILE A 104 4.34 1.76 -12.59
CA ILE A 104 5.36 2.01 -13.61
C ILE A 104 5.70 0.71 -14.36
N TYR A 105 5.79 -0.40 -13.64
CA TYR A 105 6.13 -1.70 -14.19
C TYR A 105 5.38 -2.81 -13.44
N SER A 106 4.96 -3.84 -14.17
CA SER A 106 4.45 -5.09 -13.61
C SER A 106 4.87 -6.24 -14.52
N GLY A 107 5.40 -7.31 -13.94
CA GLY A 107 5.86 -8.45 -14.73
C GLY A 107 6.25 -9.67 -13.90
N PRO A 108 6.50 -10.80 -14.57
CA PRO A 108 7.01 -11.99 -13.90
C PRO A 108 8.46 -11.79 -13.44
N ILE A 109 8.83 -12.47 -12.36
CA ILE A 109 10.22 -12.56 -11.89
C ILE A 109 10.64 -14.03 -11.76
N ASP A 110 11.94 -14.29 -11.59
CA ASP A 110 12.42 -15.64 -11.29
C ASP A 110 11.95 -16.09 -9.90
N GLY A 111 11.01 -17.03 -9.88
CA GLY A 111 10.46 -17.67 -8.68
C GLY A 111 11.03 -19.06 -8.40
N SER A 112 12.10 -19.49 -9.08
CA SER A 112 12.65 -20.86 -8.97
C SER A 112 13.24 -21.18 -7.58
N GLY A 113 13.48 -20.15 -6.76
CA GLY A 113 13.95 -20.29 -5.39
C GLY A 113 12.90 -20.84 -4.41
N LYS A 114 13.37 -21.33 -3.26
CA LYS A 114 12.49 -21.76 -2.17
C LYS A 114 11.99 -20.56 -1.38
N LEU A 115 10.70 -20.23 -1.50
CA LEU A 115 10.03 -19.26 -0.63
C LEU A 115 10.07 -19.72 0.83
N ARG A 116 10.45 -18.84 1.74
CA ARG A 116 10.45 -19.08 3.19
C ARG A 116 9.58 -18.02 3.86
N SER A 117 8.72 -18.45 4.76
CA SER A 117 7.88 -17.53 5.52
C SER A 117 8.73 -16.81 6.58
N PRO A 118 8.48 -15.51 6.82
CA PRO A 118 9.03 -14.82 7.98
C PRO A 118 8.51 -15.47 9.26
N ARG A 119 9.21 -15.25 10.38
CA ARG A 119 8.71 -15.70 11.69
C ARG A 119 7.40 -14.97 11.98
N SER A 120 6.42 -15.69 12.54
CA SER A 120 5.28 -15.04 13.18
C SER A 120 5.79 -14.22 14.37
N LEU A 121 5.27 -12.99 14.50
CA LEU A 121 5.45 -12.17 15.70
C LEU A 121 4.69 -12.79 16.88
#